data_AF-A0A0R2IQ86-F1
#
_entry.id   AF-A0A0R2IQ86-F1
#
_cell.length_a   1.000
_cell.length_b   1.000
_cell.length_c   1.000
_cell.angle_alpha   90.00
_cell.angle_beta   90.00
_cell.angle_gamma   90.00
#
_symmetry.space_group_name_H-M   'P 1'
#
loop_
_entity.id
_entity.type
_entity.pdbx_description
1 polymer ?
#
loop_
_entity_poly.entity_id
_entity_poly.type
_entity_poly.pdbx_seq_one_letter_code
_entity_poly.pdbx_strand_id
1 'polypeptide(L)'
;MTTYKNNIFLKIGKKIIRALNYNAKKSLNIYIGALALFALVNVFYVSFLANITQVTFRTFLDKNPINTVMIIISTMDVIFAYILWMERDTLLHDRKKFQGIIGYLSILQLLVGNILCLVLGVVTLFTSKEISTKSRVFINSKQLFPLIMGAVIYIFCSFLLLKISL
;
A
#
# COMPACT_ATOMS: atom_id res chain seq x y z
N MET A 1 19.66 -2.81 29.38
CA MET A 1 19.33 -1.51 28.75
C MET A 1 18.68 -1.74 27.38
N THR A 2 17.43 -2.21 27.29
CA THR A 2 16.73 -2.38 25.98
C THR A 2 15.18 -2.47 26.06
N THR A 3 14.58 -2.66 27.24
CA THR A 3 13.14 -2.97 27.36
C THR A 3 12.18 -1.77 27.51
N TYR A 4 12.69 -0.53 27.50
CA TYR A 4 11.86 0.66 27.74
C TYR A 4 11.39 1.35 26.45
N LYS A 5 12.18 1.26 25.36
CA LYS A 5 11.90 1.96 24.09
C LYS A 5 10.70 1.36 23.34
N ASN A 6 10.47 0.06 23.47
CA ASN A 6 9.37 -0.66 22.82
C ASN A 6 7.99 -0.25 23.37
N ASN A 7 7.94 0.18 24.64
CA ASN A 7 6.70 0.62 25.29
C ASN A 7 6.24 2.01 24.85
N ILE A 8 7.15 2.89 24.41
CA ILE A 8 6.80 4.25 23.96
C ILE A 8 6.14 4.21 22.58
N PHE A 9 6.69 3.45 21.63
CA PHE A 9 6.07 3.27 20.31
C PHE A 9 4.71 2.57 20.41
N LEU A 10 4.60 1.54 21.25
CA LEU A 10 3.32 0.88 21.54
C LEU A 10 2.32 1.80 22.25
N LYS A 11 2.77 2.65 23.18
CA LYS A 11 1.91 3.63 23.86
C LYS A 11 1.46 4.74 22.91
N ILE A 12 2.35 5.29 22.09
CA ILE A 12 2.02 6.33 21.10
C ILE A 12 1.07 5.74 20.05
N GLY A 13 1.36 4.54 19.53
CA GLY A 13 0.47 3.82 18.62
C GLY A 13 -0.92 3.60 19.24
N LYS A 14 -0.99 3.10 20.49
CA LYS A 14 -2.26 2.94 21.21
C LYS A 14 -2.97 4.28 21.51
N LYS A 15 -2.22 5.37 21.72
CA LYS A 15 -2.77 6.70 21.99
C LYS A 15 -3.34 7.33 20.72
N ILE A 16 -2.70 7.12 19.57
CA ILE A 16 -3.23 7.52 18.26
C ILE A 16 -4.48 6.69 17.90
N ILE A 17 -4.43 5.37 18.12
CA ILE A 17 -5.57 4.46 17.93
C ILE A 17 -6.75 4.84 18.84
N ARG A 18 -6.50 5.21 20.11
CA ARG A 18 -7.56 5.67 21.03
C ARG A 18 -8.05 7.09 20.76
N ALA A 19 -7.18 8.02 20.38
CA ALA A 19 -7.56 9.42 20.13
C ALA A 19 -8.45 9.57 18.90
N LEU A 20 -8.38 8.64 17.93
CA LEU A 20 -9.15 8.72 16.68
C LEU A 20 -10.48 7.96 16.65
N ASN A 21 -10.83 7.21 17.71
CA ASN A 21 -11.94 6.24 17.69
C ASN A 21 -11.80 5.32 16.46
N TYR A 22 -10.62 4.72 16.35
CA TYR A 22 -10.03 4.18 15.12
C TYR A 22 -10.67 2.84 14.72
N ASN A 23 -11.90 2.91 14.23
CA ASN A 23 -12.67 1.77 13.72
C ASN A 23 -11.99 1.21 12.45
N ALA A 24 -12.04 -0.10 12.21
CA ALA A 24 -11.38 -0.76 11.07
C ALA A 24 -11.67 -0.09 9.72
N LYS A 25 -12.88 0.47 9.55
CA LYS A 25 -13.29 1.27 8.38
C LYS A 25 -12.44 2.52 8.17
N LYS A 26 -12.14 3.25 9.24
CA LYS A 26 -11.36 4.49 9.19
C LYS A 26 -9.89 4.20 8.91
N SER A 27 -9.33 3.14 9.51
CA SER A 27 -7.97 2.69 9.20
C SER A 27 -7.82 2.30 7.74
N LEU A 28 -8.76 1.51 7.22
CA LEU A 28 -8.77 1.11 5.82
C LEU A 28 -8.84 2.33 4.90
N ASN A 29 -9.69 3.30 5.22
CA ASN A 29 -9.83 4.52 4.43
C ASN A 29 -8.56 5.39 4.43
N ILE A 30 -7.88 5.49 5.58
CA ILE A 30 -6.58 6.17 5.68
C ILE A 30 -5.52 5.44 4.86
N TYR A 31 -5.51 4.10 4.90
CA TYR A 31 -4.57 3.30 4.11
C TYR A 31 -4.79 3.48 2.60
N ILE A 32 -6.05 3.41 2.14
CA ILE A 32 -6.42 3.68 0.74
C ILE A 32 -6.04 5.10 0.34
N GLY A 33 -6.34 6.08 1.19
CA GLY A 33 -5.99 7.48 0.95
C GLY A 33 -4.49 7.69 0.85
N ALA A 34 -3.71 7.03 1.70
CA ALA A 34 -2.25 7.11 1.66
C ALA A 34 -1.70 6.50 0.36
N LEU A 35 -2.14 5.30 -0.03
CA LEU A 35 -1.78 4.67 -1.31
C LEU A 35 -2.02 5.62 -2.49
N ALA A 36 -3.23 6.18 -2.58
CA ALA A 36 -3.58 7.12 -3.64
C ALA A 36 -2.75 8.42 -3.59
N LEU A 37 -2.51 8.95 -2.38
CA LEU A 37 -1.71 10.16 -2.20
C LEU A 37 -0.25 9.95 -2.63
N PHE A 38 0.37 8.83 -2.23
CA PHE A 38 1.73 8.49 -2.66
C PHE A 38 1.82 8.36 -4.17
N ALA A 39 0.84 7.71 -4.78
CA ALA A 39 0.79 7.60 -6.23
C ALA A 39 0.73 8.98 -6.91
N LEU A 40 -0.14 9.87 -6.44
CA LEU A 40 -0.26 11.23 -6.95
C LEU A 40 1.03 12.04 -6.77
N VAL A 41 1.65 11.96 -5.59
CA VAL A 41 2.93 12.64 -5.31
C VAL A 41 4.02 12.14 -6.26
N ASN A 42 4.08 10.83 -6.53
CA ASN A 42 5.05 10.26 -7.46
C ASN A 42 4.85 10.76 -8.88
N VAL A 43 3.60 10.78 -9.37
CA VAL A 43 3.30 11.30 -10.71
C VAL A 43 3.66 12.79 -10.79
N PHE A 44 3.29 13.58 -9.78
CA PHE A 44 3.62 15.00 -9.74
C PHE A 44 5.13 15.25 -9.70
N TYR A 45 5.88 14.47 -8.92
CA TYR A 45 7.34 14.54 -8.85
C TYR A 45 7.99 14.26 -10.21
N VAL A 46 7.57 13.20 -10.90
CA VAL A 46 8.12 12.86 -12.23
C VAL A 46 7.75 13.91 -13.27
N SER A 47 6.51 14.41 -13.27
CA SER A 47 6.09 15.50 -14.15
C SER A 47 6.87 16.80 -13.90
N PHE A 48 7.15 17.11 -12.63
CA PHE A 48 7.96 18.27 -12.25
C PHE A 48 9.41 18.13 -12.72
N LEU A 49 10.03 16.96 -12.56
CA LEU A 49 11.38 16.69 -13.06
C LEU A 49 11.46 16.77 -14.59
N ALA A 50 10.44 16.26 -15.31
CA ALA A 50 10.37 16.38 -16.76
C ALA A 50 10.30 17.86 -17.21
N ASN A 51 9.57 18.70 -16.47
CA ASN A 51 9.48 20.14 -16.75
C ASN A 51 10.81 20.87 -16.52
N ILE A 52 11.50 20.59 -15.41
CA ILE A 52 12.83 21.18 -15.12
C ILE A 52 13.84 20.80 -16.20
N THR A 53 13.80 19.55 -16.66
CA THR A 53 14.74 19.05 -17.67
C THR A 53 14.39 19.47 -19.10
N GLN A 54 13.30 20.23 -19.30
CA GLN A 54 12.82 20.76 -20.60
C GLN A 54 12.70 19.67 -21.67
N VAL A 55 12.50 18.42 -21.27
CA VAL A 55 12.30 17.29 -22.16
C VAL A 55 10.86 16.83 -22.08
N THR A 56 10.34 16.36 -23.20
CA THR A 56 9.01 15.73 -23.23
C THR A 56 8.97 14.58 -22.25
N PHE A 57 7.83 14.40 -21.57
CA PHE A 57 7.62 13.36 -20.55
C PHE A 57 8.10 11.97 -21.01
N ARG A 58 7.80 11.60 -22.27
CA ARG A 58 8.27 10.33 -22.86
C ARG A 58 9.80 10.23 -22.92
N THR A 59 10.47 11.27 -23.40
CA THR A 59 11.94 11.32 -23.51
C THR A 59 12.61 11.32 -22.13
N PHE A 60 11.95 11.92 -21.12
CA PHE A 60 12.42 11.87 -19.75
C PHE A 60 12.37 10.45 -19.17
N LEU A 61 11.29 9.73 -19.44
CA LEU A 61 11.08 8.34 -19.02
C LEU A 61 12.04 7.36 -19.73
N ASP A 62 12.30 7.56 -21.01
CA ASP A 62 13.27 6.76 -21.76
C ASP A 62 14.70 6.94 -21.20
N LYS A 63 15.04 8.15 -20.75
CA LYS A 63 16.34 8.45 -20.13
C LYS A 63 16.46 7.99 -18.68
N ASN A 64 15.35 7.88 -17.96
CA ASN A 64 15.31 7.53 -16.53
C ASN A 64 14.43 6.31 -16.29
N PRO A 65 14.92 5.10 -16.60
CA PRO A 65 14.13 3.88 -16.47
C PRO A 65 13.63 3.62 -15.04
N ILE A 66 14.34 4.10 -14.02
CA ILE A 66 13.91 4.07 -12.61
C ILE A 66 12.59 4.83 -12.42
N ASN A 67 12.47 6.04 -12.96
CA ASN A 67 11.26 6.86 -12.84
C ASN A 67 10.08 6.25 -13.61
N THR A 68 10.37 5.58 -14.73
CA THR A 68 9.38 4.81 -15.50
C THR A 68 8.80 3.67 -14.67
N VAL A 69 9.64 2.90 -13.99
CA VAL A 69 9.16 1.82 -13.11
C VAL A 69 8.37 2.38 -11.92
N MET A 70 8.80 3.51 -11.33
CA MET A 70 8.04 4.16 -10.26
C MET A 70 6.66 4.65 -10.69
N ILE A 71 6.48 5.10 -11.94
CA ILE A 71 5.15 5.42 -12.48
C ILE A 71 4.26 4.19 -12.60
N ILE A 72 4.82 3.06 -13.08
CA ILE A 72 4.05 1.81 -13.20
C ILE A 72 3.57 1.35 -11.82
N ILE A 73 4.47 1.38 -10.85
CA ILE A 73 4.17 1.07 -9.44
C ILE A 73 3.09 2.01 -8.90
N SER A 74 3.24 3.32 -9.11
CA SER A 74 2.26 4.33 -8.71
C SER A 74 0.88 4.08 -9.33
N THR A 75 0.83 3.69 -10.59
CA THR A 75 -0.43 3.31 -11.26
C THR A 75 -1.07 2.09 -10.61
N MET A 76 -0.27 1.08 -10.27
CA MET A 76 -0.74 -0.11 -9.55
C MET A 76 -1.24 0.23 -8.14
N ASP A 77 -0.59 1.17 -7.44
CA ASP A 77 -1.05 1.67 -6.14
C ASP A 77 -2.45 2.29 -6.21
N VAL A 78 -2.72 3.08 -7.26
CA VAL A 78 -4.07 3.63 -7.49
C VAL A 78 -5.08 2.52 -7.78
N ILE A 79 -4.72 1.52 -8.59
CA ILE A 79 -5.60 0.39 -8.89
C ILE A 79 -5.94 -0.37 -7.59
N PHE A 80 -4.94 -0.65 -6.76
CA PHE A 80 -5.17 -1.31 -5.47
C PHE A 80 -5.99 -0.45 -4.51
N ALA A 81 -5.71 0.85 -4.42
CA ALA A 81 -6.50 1.80 -3.65
C ALA A 81 -7.98 1.76 -4.10
N TYR A 82 -8.23 1.75 -5.41
CA TYR A 82 -9.57 1.67 -5.98
C TYR A 82 -10.27 0.33 -5.67
N ILE A 83 -9.58 -0.80 -5.84
CA ILE A 83 -10.13 -2.13 -5.50
C ILE A 83 -10.49 -2.19 -4.02
N LEU A 84 -9.61 -1.71 -3.13
CA LEU A 84 -9.86 -1.68 -1.69
C LEU A 84 -11.02 -0.76 -1.33
N TRP A 85 -11.16 0.36 -2.02
CA TRP A 85 -12.29 1.27 -1.85
C TRP A 85 -13.61 0.62 -2.24
N MET A 86 -13.64 -0.06 -3.39
CA MET A 86 -14.85 -0.73 -3.90
C MET A 86 -15.24 -1.94 -3.04
N GLU A 87 -14.27 -2.71 -2.55
CA GLU A 87 -14.51 -3.89 -1.71
C GLU A 87 -14.56 -3.60 -0.20
N ARG A 88 -14.46 -2.33 0.22
CA ARG A 88 -14.31 -1.95 1.64
C ARG A 88 -15.36 -2.59 2.54
N ASP A 89 -16.62 -2.59 2.12
CA ASP A 89 -17.74 -3.04 2.96
C ASP A 89 -17.73 -4.58 3.09
N THR A 90 -17.29 -5.28 2.04
CA THR A 90 -17.06 -6.74 2.03
C THR A 90 -15.84 -7.12 2.88
N LEU A 91 -14.77 -6.32 2.83
CA LEU A 91 -13.55 -6.54 3.62
C LEU A 91 -13.80 -6.34 5.11
N LEU A 92 -14.63 -5.37 5.49
CA LEU A 92 -14.98 -5.12 6.89
C LEU A 92 -15.92 -6.18 7.49
N HIS A 93 -16.52 -7.03 6.66
CA HIS A 93 -17.35 -8.16 7.09
C HIS A 93 -16.54 -9.43 7.37
N ASP A 94 -15.36 -9.58 6.77
CA ASP A 94 -14.52 -10.77 6.94
C ASP A 94 -13.09 -10.41 7.35
N ARG A 95 -12.81 -10.68 8.63
CA ARG A 95 -11.49 -10.44 9.22
C ARG A 95 -10.36 -11.20 8.53
N LYS A 96 -10.57 -12.45 8.10
CA LYS A 96 -9.49 -13.24 7.46
C LYS A 96 -9.15 -12.67 6.09
N LYS A 97 -10.18 -12.33 5.31
CA LYS A 97 -10.00 -11.71 3.99
C LYS A 97 -9.32 -10.34 4.12
N PHE A 98 -9.73 -9.53 5.09
CA PHE A 98 -9.10 -8.26 5.42
C PHE A 98 -7.62 -8.42 5.76
N GLN A 99 -7.29 -9.35 6.66
CA GLN A 99 -5.90 -9.59 7.08
C GLN A 99 -5.03 -10.11 5.93
N GLY A 100 -5.56 -11.03 5.10
CA GLY A 100 -4.83 -11.55 3.94
C GLY A 100 -4.49 -10.46 2.93
N ILE A 101 -5.47 -9.64 2.56
CA ILE A 101 -5.29 -8.58 1.55
C ILE A 101 -4.37 -7.47 2.05
N ILE A 102 -4.58 -6.97 3.27
CA ILE A 102 -3.72 -5.91 3.82
C ILE A 102 -2.31 -6.43 4.10
N GLY A 103 -2.16 -7.68 4.56
CA GLY A 103 -0.86 -8.32 4.74
C GLY A 103 -0.11 -8.45 3.42
N TYR A 104 -0.79 -8.92 2.39
CA TYR A 104 -0.24 -9.02 1.04
C TYR A 104 0.20 -7.67 0.49
N LEU A 105 -0.65 -6.64 0.56
CA LEU A 105 -0.29 -5.29 0.12
C LEU A 105 0.88 -4.73 0.92
N SER A 106 0.95 -5.00 2.23
CA SER A 106 2.09 -4.55 3.05
C SER A 106 3.40 -5.16 2.58
N ILE A 107 3.41 -6.42 2.14
CA ILE A 107 4.59 -7.07 1.55
C ILE A 107 4.96 -6.42 0.22
N LEU A 108 3.99 -6.11 -0.63
CA LEU A 108 4.24 -5.40 -1.90
C LEU A 108 4.83 -4.01 -1.68
N GLN A 109 4.31 -3.27 -0.69
CA GLN A 109 4.83 -1.95 -0.32
C GLN A 109 6.26 -2.03 0.23
N LEU A 110 6.62 -3.09 0.97
CA LEU A 110 8.00 -3.36 1.38
C LEU A 110 8.92 -3.56 0.17
N LEU A 111 8.48 -4.32 -0.82
CA LEU A 111 9.24 -4.65 -2.02
C LEU A 111 9.56 -3.41 -2.87
N VAL A 112 8.67 -2.43 -2.86
CA VAL A 112 8.82 -1.14 -3.54
C VAL A 112 9.54 -0.09 -2.68
N GLY A 113 9.77 -0.38 -1.40
CA GLY A 113 10.42 0.55 -0.48
C GLY A 113 9.51 1.63 0.09
N ASN A 114 8.18 1.48 -0.03
CA ASN A 114 7.21 2.41 0.56
C ASN A 114 6.97 2.08 2.04
N ILE A 115 7.92 2.50 2.89
CA ILE A 115 7.92 2.24 4.34
C ILE A 115 6.69 2.87 5.02
N LEU A 116 6.22 4.03 4.56
CA LEU A 116 5.06 4.71 5.15
C LEU A 116 3.77 3.92 4.92
N CYS A 117 3.50 3.46 3.70
CA CYS A 117 2.37 2.56 3.45
C CYS A 117 2.51 1.25 4.23
N LEU A 118 3.71 0.69 4.37
CA LEU A 118 3.91 -0.51 5.19
C LEU A 118 3.49 -0.28 6.65
N VAL A 119 3.91 0.82 7.27
CA VAL A 119 3.54 1.14 8.66
C VAL A 119 2.03 1.29 8.78
N LEU A 120 1.39 1.97 7.85
CA LEU A 120 -0.08 2.12 7.83
C LEU A 120 -0.80 0.78 7.60
N GLY A 121 -0.26 -0.10 6.76
CA GLY A 121 -0.77 -1.45 6.54
C GLY A 121 -0.69 -2.30 7.80
N VAL A 122 0.43 -2.25 8.51
CA VAL A 122 0.60 -2.92 9.81
C VAL A 122 -0.38 -2.39 10.86
N VAL A 123 -0.54 -1.06 10.96
CA VAL A 123 -1.55 -0.46 11.85
C VAL A 123 -2.96 -0.94 11.49
N THR A 124 -3.27 -0.99 10.19
CA THR A 124 -4.56 -1.48 9.68
C THR A 124 -4.78 -2.96 10.03
N LEU A 125 -3.74 -3.80 9.96
CA LEU A 125 -3.78 -5.19 10.44
C LEU A 125 -4.02 -5.28 11.94
N PHE A 126 -3.45 -4.40 12.77
CA PHE A 126 -3.73 -4.40 14.20
C PHE A 126 -5.19 -4.05 14.51
N THR A 127 -5.77 -3.10 13.77
CA THR A 127 -7.19 -2.71 13.91
C THR A 127 -8.14 -3.81 13.42
N SER A 128 -7.69 -4.74 12.56
CA SER A 128 -8.51 -5.91 12.16
C SER A 128 -8.99 -6.77 13.33
N LYS A 129 -8.35 -6.68 14.51
CA LYS A 129 -8.79 -7.39 15.73
C LYS A 129 -10.17 -6.95 16.22
N GLU A 130 -10.64 -5.77 15.82
CA GLU A 130 -11.96 -5.24 16.15
C GLU A 130 -13.07 -5.81 15.25
N ILE A 131 -12.72 -6.46 14.13
CA ILE A 131 -13.68 -7.08 13.22
C ILE A 131 -14.13 -8.42 13.80
N SER A 132 -15.45 -8.59 13.91
CA SER A 132 -16.12 -9.83 14.29
C SER A 132 -15.69 -10.99 13.38
N THR A 133 -15.11 -12.04 13.97
CA THR A 133 -14.71 -13.24 13.23
C THR A 133 -15.95 -14.08 12.88
N LYS A 134 -16.74 -13.69 11.89
CA LYS A 134 -17.69 -14.62 11.26
C LYS A 134 -16.91 -15.59 10.37
N SER A 135 -16.38 -16.62 11.02
CA SER A 135 -15.74 -17.77 10.38
C SER A 135 -16.75 -18.48 9.48
N ARG A 136 -16.72 -18.21 8.17
CA ARG A 136 -17.03 -19.14 7.05
C ARG A 136 -17.30 -18.34 5.76
N VAL A 137 -16.27 -17.79 5.12
CA VAL A 137 -16.35 -17.52 3.68
C VAL A 137 -14.98 -17.81 3.05
N PHE A 138 -14.95 -18.72 2.09
CA PHE A 138 -13.78 -18.99 1.25
C PHE A 138 -13.49 -17.75 0.40
N ILE A 139 -12.21 -17.40 0.26
CA ILE A 139 -11.79 -16.29 -0.62
C ILE A 139 -12.30 -16.62 -2.04
N ASN A 140 -13.20 -15.79 -2.57
CA ASN A 140 -13.80 -16.04 -3.88
C ASN A 140 -12.73 -15.79 -4.96
N SER A 141 -12.49 -16.79 -5.82
CA SER A 141 -11.37 -16.81 -6.79
C SER A 141 -11.34 -15.59 -7.72
N LYS A 142 -12.50 -14.98 -8.02
CA LYS A 142 -12.61 -13.76 -8.84
C LYS A 142 -11.95 -12.53 -8.20
N GLN A 143 -11.89 -12.46 -6.87
CA GLN A 143 -11.29 -11.33 -6.15
C GLN A 143 -9.78 -11.49 -5.96
N LEU A 144 -9.28 -12.73 -6.05
CA LEU A 144 -7.84 -13.04 -5.99
C LEU A 144 -7.13 -12.70 -7.29
N PHE A 145 -7.81 -12.80 -8.44
CA PHE A 145 -7.22 -12.57 -9.75
C PHE A 145 -6.50 -11.20 -9.89
N PRO A 146 -7.13 -10.05 -9.59
CA PRO A 146 -6.45 -8.76 -9.71
C PRO A 146 -5.31 -8.60 -8.68
N LEU A 147 -5.43 -9.23 -7.50
CA LEU A 147 -4.36 -9.22 -6.50
C LEU A 147 -3.12 -9.99 -6.99
N ILE A 148 -3.31 -11.22 -7.47
CA ILE A 148 -2.24 -12.09 -7.95
C ILE A 148 -1.54 -11.45 -9.14
N MET A 149 -2.31 -10.94 -10.11
CA MET A 149 -1.77 -10.27 -11.29
C MET A 149 -0.96 -9.03 -10.91
N GLY A 150 -1.44 -8.26 -9.93
CA GLY A 150 -0.69 -7.14 -9.38
C GLY A 150 0.63 -7.53 -8.70
N ALA A 151 0.72 -8.66 -7.97
CA ALA A 151 2.03 -9.10 -7.45
C ALA A 151 3.01 -9.46 -8.54
N VAL A 152 2.57 -10.12 -9.61
CA VAL A 152 3.48 -10.47 -10.72
C VAL A 152 4.10 -9.21 -11.29
N ILE A 153 3.29 -8.16 -11.50
CA ILE A 153 3.76 -6.85 -11.96
C ILE A 153 4.71 -6.22 -10.94
N TYR A 154 4.38 -6.26 -9.65
CA TYR A 154 5.23 -5.74 -8.58
C TYR A 154 6.59 -6.45 -8.49
N ILE A 155 6.60 -7.78 -8.51
CA ILE A 155 7.82 -8.60 -8.50
C ILE A 155 8.67 -8.30 -9.72
N PHE A 156 8.04 -8.19 -10.90
CA PHE A 156 8.72 -7.82 -12.13
C PHE A 156 9.31 -6.40 -12.06
N CYS A 157 8.56 -5.43 -11.52
CA CYS A 157 9.03 -4.05 -11.34
C CYS A 157 10.20 -3.97 -10.35
N SER A 158 10.12 -4.66 -9.22
CA SER A 158 11.22 -4.71 -8.25
C SER A 158 12.44 -5.44 -8.79
N PHE A 159 12.26 -6.48 -9.61
CA PHE A 159 13.35 -7.13 -10.32
C PHE A 159 14.04 -6.17 -11.30
N LEU A 160 13.27 -5.41 -12.09
CA LEU A 160 13.80 -4.37 -12.97
C LEU A 160 14.55 -3.28 -12.18
N LEU A 161 14.00 -2.80 -11.07
CA LEU A 161 14.67 -1.81 -10.21
C LEU A 161 16.00 -2.33 -9.68
N LEU A 162 16.04 -3.59 -9.20
CA LEU A 162 17.29 -4.23 -8.78
C LEU A 162 18.29 -4.33 -9.93
N LYS A 163 17.85 -4.70 -11.13
CA LYS A 163 18.70 -4.82 -12.32
C LYS A 163 19.23 -3.48 -12.84
N ILE A 164 18.47 -2.40 -12.66
CA ILE A 164 18.86 -1.05 -13.08
C ILE A 164 19.75 -0.38 -12.02
N SER A 165 19.56 -0.72 -10.74
CA SER A 165 20.31 -0.16 -9.62
C SER A 165 21.66 -0.85 -9.35
N LEU A 166 21.94 -1.99 -9.98
CA LEU A 166 23.11 -2.85 -9.75
C LEU A 166 23.97 -2.92 -11.01
#